data_AF-A0A831NR55-F1
#
_entry.id   AF-A0A831NR55-F1
#
_cell.length_a   1.000
_cell.length_b   1.000
_cell.length_c   1.000
_cell.angle_alpha   90.00
_cell.angle_beta   90.00
_cell.angle_gamma   90.00
#
_symmetry.space_group_name_H-M   'P 1'
#
loop_
_entity.id
_entity.type
_entity.pdbx_description
1 polymer ?
#
loop_
_entity_poly.entity_id
_entity_poly.type
_entity_poly.pdbx_seq_one_letter_code
_entity_poly.pdbx_strand_id
1 'polypeptide(L)'
;MGKETEKYFYKLDDALRKELESLSKEEKIRVFIYFNEENREKVLSFLKESGCSIIHEYKFRPAVSAEVKVSSIPELISHEDIVKVSLVKRVRALGDRNACS
;
A
#
# COMPACT_ATOMS: atom_id res chain seq x y z
N MET A 1 17.42 5.46 15.31
CA MET A 1 16.81 4.38 14.51
C MET A 1 16.19 5.05 13.29
N GLY A 2 16.66 4.78 12.07
CA GLY A 2 16.17 5.51 10.88
C GLY A 2 16.81 5.11 9.55
N LYS A 3 17.98 4.45 9.58
CA LYS A 3 18.74 4.11 8.37
C LYS A 3 18.37 2.77 7.72
N GLU A 4 17.62 1.90 8.40
CA GLU A 4 17.30 0.57 7.85
C GLU A 4 16.09 0.59 6.94
N THR A 5 15.11 1.43 7.21
CA THR A 5 13.88 1.47 6.43
C THR A 5 14.08 2.10 5.04
N GLU A 6 15.03 3.02 4.90
CA GLU A 6 15.42 3.64 3.62
C GLU A 6 15.84 2.60 2.57
N LYS A 7 16.42 1.47 3.01
CA LYS A 7 16.81 0.37 2.12
C LYS A 7 15.64 -0.27 1.40
N TYR A 8 14.42 -0.18 1.93
CA TYR A 8 13.24 -0.85 1.37
C TYR A 8 12.34 0.05 0.54
N PHE A 9 12.71 1.33 0.35
CA PHE A 9 11.90 2.27 -0.43
C PHE A 9 11.72 1.82 -1.87
N TYR A 10 12.63 1.01 -2.44
CA TYR A 10 12.48 0.40 -3.76
C TYR A 10 11.18 -0.42 -3.93
N LYS A 11 10.58 -0.89 -2.82
CA LYS A 11 9.29 -1.59 -2.83
C LYS A 11 8.09 -0.64 -3.02
N LEU A 12 8.26 0.66 -2.82
CA LEU A 12 7.23 1.67 -3.09
C LEU A 12 7.27 2.09 -4.57
N ASP A 13 6.08 2.13 -5.19
CA ASP A 13 5.94 2.75 -6.51
C ASP A 13 6.06 4.28 -6.44
N ASP A 14 6.48 4.91 -7.54
CA ASP A 14 6.75 6.35 -7.59
C ASP A 14 5.53 7.22 -7.28
N ALA A 15 4.32 6.78 -7.64
CA ALA A 15 3.11 7.53 -7.33
C ALA A 15 2.84 7.51 -5.82
N LEU A 16 2.97 6.34 -5.18
CA LEU A 16 2.85 6.25 -3.73
C LEU A 16 3.90 7.10 -3.03
N ARG A 17 5.16 7.08 -3.48
CA ARG A 17 6.21 7.93 -2.88
C ARG A 17 5.83 9.41 -2.89
N LYS A 18 5.39 9.92 -4.04
CA LYS A 18 4.96 11.32 -4.19
C LYS A 18 3.77 11.66 -3.32
N GLU A 19 2.79 10.76 -3.21
CA GLU A 19 1.64 10.96 -2.31
C GLU A 19 2.09 11.01 -0.85
N LEU A 20 3.03 10.16 -0.43
CA LEU A 20 3.53 10.15 0.96
C LEU A 20 4.28 11.43 1.34
N GLU A 21 4.87 12.15 0.37
CA GLU A 21 5.48 13.47 0.61
C GLU A 21 4.43 14.55 0.93
N SER A 22 3.20 14.36 0.47
CA SER A 22 2.11 15.33 0.63
C SER A 22 1.17 15.02 1.80
N LEU A 23 1.13 13.76 2.25
CA LEU A 23 0.24 13.29 3.30
C LEU A 23 0.88 13.39 4.69
N SER A 24 0.07 13.72 5.67
CA SER A 24 0.47 13.69 7.08
C SER A 24 0.61 12.25 7.56
N LYS A 25 1.54 12.00 8.50
CA LYS A 25 1.77 10.66 9.08
C LYS A 25 0.53 10.05 9.73
N GLU A 26 -0.44 10.87 10.11
CA GLU A 26 -1.68 10.44 10.75
C GLU A 26 -2.78 10.02 9.78
N GLU A 27 -2.66 10.40 8.51
CA GLU A 27 -3.66 10.09 7.50
C GLU A 27 -3.64 8.61 7.13
N LYS A 28 -4.78 8.14 6.62
CA LYS A 28 -4.93 6.80 6.08
C LYS A 28 -4.96 6.85 4.56
N ILE A 29 -4.27 5.90 3.94
CA ILE A 29 -4.18 5.78 2.48
C ILE A 29 -4.53 4.34 2.07
N ARG A 30 -5.13 4.19 0.89
CA ARG A 30 -5.40 2.87 0.31
C ARG A 30 -4.26 2.46 -0.60
N VAL A 31 -3.70 1.28 -0.33
CA VAL A 31 -2.58 0.71 -1.07
C VAL A 31 -2.87 -0.72 -1.48
N PHE A 32 -2.28 -1.12 -2.60
CA PHE A 32 -2.07 -2.50 -2.98
C PHE A 32 -0.79 -3.00 -2.32
N ILE A 33 -0.86 -4.15 -1.68
CA ILE A 33 0.27 -4.82 -1.05
C ILE A 33 0.44 -6.15 -1.78
N TYR A 34 1.57 -6.29 -2.48
CA TYR A 34 1.95 -7.49 -3.20
C TYR A 34 2.96 -8.28 -2.36
N PHE A 35 2.78 -9.59 -2.29
CA PHE A 35 3.59 -10.46 -1.45
C PHE A 35 3.89 -11.80 -2.15
N ASN A 36 4.78 -12.58 -1.55
CA ASN A 36 5.04 -13.95 -2.00
C ASN A 36 3.86 -14.87 -1.63
N GLU A 37 3.34 -15.62 -2.59
CA GLU A 37 2.14 -16.46 -2.41
C GLU A 37 2.35 -17.54 -1.33
N GLU A 38 3.55 -18.12 -1.26
CA GLU A 38 3.91 -19.16 -0.28
C GLU A 38 3.75 -18.68 1.18
N ASN A 39 3.86 -17.37 1.42
CA ASN A 39 3.79 -16.76 2.76
C ASN A 39 2.51 -15.93 2.97
N ARG A 40 1.44 -16.22 2.22
CA ARG A 40 0.16 -15.49 2.28
C ARG A 40 -0.36 -15.33 3.71
N GLU A 41 -0.48 -16.42 4.47
CA GLU A 41 -1.09 -16.38 5.81
C GLU A 41 -0.25 -15.55 6.80
N LYS A 42 1.09 -15.64 6.70
CA LYS A 42 2.03 -14.84 7.49
C LYS A 42 1.84 -13.35 7.20
N VAL A 43 1.77 -12.97 5.92
CA VAL A 43 1.58 -11.56 5.53
C VAL A 43 0.20 -11.05 5.95
N LEU A 44 -0.87 -11.81 5.75
CA LEU A 44 -2.22 -11.39 6.15
C LEU A 44 -2.32 -11.19 7.68
N SER A 45 -1.65 -12.03 8.47
CA SER A 45 -1.59 -11.88 9.92
C SER A 45 -0.84 -10.62 10.32
N PHE A 46 0.36 -10.43 9.77
CA PHE A 46 1.17 -9.22 9.98
C PHE A 46 0.40 -7.94 9.65
N LEU A 47 -0.31 -7.89 8.51
CA LEU A 47 -1.09 -6.72 8.13
C LEU A 47 -2.17 -6.37 9.16
N LYS A 48 -2.84 -7.37 9.74
CA LYS A 48 -3.84 -7.17 10.79
C LYS A 48 -3.19 -6.66 12.08
N GLU A 49 -2.03 -7.19 12.45
CA GLU A 49 -1.27 -6.78 13.63
C GLU A 49 -0.73 -5.35 13.51
N SER A 50 -0.26 -4.94 12.33
CA SER A 50 0.16 -3.56 12.05
C SER A 50 -1.02 -2.57 11.92
N GLY A 51 -2.25 -3.01 12.20
CA GLY A 51 -3.46 -2.17 12.19
C GLY A 51 -3.98 -1.83 10.80
N CYS A 52 -3.59 -2.58 9.76
CA CYS A 52 -4.11 -2.40 8.42
C CYS A 52 -5.53 -2.95 8.32
N SER A 53 -6.41 -2.21 7.64
CA SER A 53 -7.76 -2.67 7.34
C SER A 53 -7.79 -3.27 5.93
N ILE A 54 -7.78 -4.59 5.82
CA ILE A 54 -7.85 -5.28 4.52
C ILE A 54 -9.23 -5.07 3.90
N ILE A 55 -9.27 -4.49 2.70
CA ILE A 55 -10.49 -4.19 1.95
C ILE A 55 -10.82 -5.33 0.99
N HIS A 56 -9.82 -5.84 0.29
CA HIS A 56 -10.01 -6.91 -0.69
C HIS A 56 -8.78 -7.81 -0.80
N GLU A 57 -9.03 -9.10 -0.86
CA GLU A 57 -8.01 -10.12 -1.14
C GLU A 57 -8.18 -10.63 -2.57
N TYR A 58 -7.12 -10.47 -3.38
CA TYR A 58 -7.16 -10.94 -4.76
C TYR A 58 -6.85 -12.44 -4.79
N LYS A 59 -7.69 -13.22 -5.49
CA LYS A 59 -7.54 -14.68 -5.63
C LYS A 59 -6.61 -15.09 -6.78
N PHE A 60 -6.49 -14.23 -7.80
CA PHE A 60 -5.72 -14.52 -9.02
C PHE A 60 -4.29 -13.95 -8.98
N ARG A 61 -3.93 -13.27 -7.89
CA ARG A 61 -2.61 -12.66 -7.68
C ARG A 61 -2.34 -12.57 -6.18
N PRO A 62 -1.11 -12.79 -5.70
CA PRO A 62 -0.77 -12.63 -4.28
C PRO A 62 -0.68 -11.15 -3.93
N ALA A 63 -1.86 -10.54 -3.78
CA ALA A 63 -2.03 -9.15 -3.49
C ALA A 63 -3.29 -8.91 -2.66
N VAL A 64 -3.25 -7.88 -1.82
CA VAL A 64 -4.42 -7.33 -1.15
C VAL A 64 -4.52 -5.84 -1.39
N SER A 65 -5.73 -5.29 -1.35
CA SER A 65 -5.93 -3.86 -1.10
C SER A 65 -6.23 -3.66 0.38
N ALA A 66 -5.54 -2.73 0.99
CA ALA A 66 -5.70 -2.39 2.40
C ALA A 66 -5.67 -0.88 2.60
N GLU A 67 -6.41 -0.42 3.60
CA GLU A 67 -6.26 0.92 4.14
C GLU A 67 -5.25 0.89 5.28
N VAL A 68 -4.24 1.76 5.18
CA VAL A 68 -3.08 1.76 6.07
C VAL A 68 -2.78 3.19 6.51
N LYS A 69 -2.31 3.35 7.75
CA LYS A 69 -1.84 4.64 8.24
C LYS A 69 -0.51 4.97 7.56
N VAL A 70 -0.31 6.22 7.13
CA VAL A 70 0.92 6.68 6.46
C VAL A 70 2.15 6.38 7.31
N SER A 71 2.05 6.54 8.64
CA SER A 71 3.12 6.20 9.58
C SER A 71 3.53 4.72 9.59
N SER A 72 2.65 3.81 9.15
CA SER A 72 2.89 2.36 9.16
C SER A 72 3.50 1.84 7.85
N ILE A 73 3.48 2.63 6.77
CA ILE A 73 4.10 2.25 5.48
C ILE A 73 5.57 1.82 5.62
N PRO A 74 6.43 2.52 6.40
CA PRO A 74 7.83 2.12 6.59
C PRO A 74 7.97 0.70 7.19
N GLU A 75 7.09 0.33 8.11
CA GLU A 75 7.04 -1.01 8.72
C GLU A 75 6.66 -2.07 7.68
N LEU A 76 5.64 -1.78 6.86
CA LEU A 76 5.18 -2.67 5.80
C LEU A 76 6.27 -2.99 4.78
N ILE A 77 6.98 -1.98 4.29
CA ILE A 77 8.05 -2.22 3.30
C ILE A 77 9.25 -2.95 3.89
N SER A 78 9.44 -2.88 5.21
CA SER A 78 10.52 -3.60 5.90
C SER A 78 10.24 -5.09 6.02
N HIS A 79 9.00 -5.54 5.85
CA HIS A 79 8.66 -6.96 5.88
C HIS A 79 9.25 -7.70 4.67
N GLU A 80 9.95 -8.81 4.90
CA GLU A 80 10.68 -9.58 3.87
C GLU A 80 9.75 -10.10 2.77
N ASP A 81 8.57 -10.61 3.15
CA ASP A 81 7.61 -11.22 2.22
C ASP A 81 6.76 -10.22 1.44
N ILE A 82 6.83 -8.93 1.78
CA ILE A 82 6.20 -7.87 1.01
C ILE A 82 7.15 -7.49 -0.12
N VAL A 83 6.72 -7.70 -1.35
CA VAL A 83 7.51 -7.48 -2.57
C VAL A 83 7.33 -6.06 -3.10
N LYS A 84 6.09 -5.55 -3.01
CA LYS A 84 5.76 -4.22 -3.53
C LYS A 84 4.55 -3.65 -2.80
N VAL A 85 4.58 -2.34 -2.55
CA VAL A 85 3.42 -1.58 -2.10
C VAL A 85 3.13 -0.52 -3.16
N SER A 86 1.87 -0.39 -3.57
CA SER A 86 1.49 0.56 -4.60
C SER A 86 0.24 1.35 -4.27
N LEU A 87 0.17 2.58 -4.73
CA LEU A 87 -1.00 3.41 -4.56
C LEU A 87 -2.21 2.78 -5.26
N VAL A 88 -3.33 2.66 -4.56
CA VAL A 88 -4.61 2.40 -5.23
C VAL A 88 -4.99 3.70 -5.93
N LYS A 89 -4.71 3.79 -7.23
CA LYS A 89 -5.19 4.91 -8.03
C LYS A 89 -6.71 4.93 -7.91
N ARG A 90 -7.28 6.04 -7.44
CA ARG A 90 -8.70 6.30 -7.67
C ARG A 90 -8.89 6.15 -9.17
N VAL A 91 -9.64 5.13 -9.59
CA VAL A 91 -10.22 5.13 -10.92
C VAL A 91 -11.15 6.34 -10.86
N ARG A 92 -10.69 7.50 -11.37
CA ARG A 92 -11.63 8.54 -11.77
C ARG A 92 -12.53 7.81 -12.75
N ALA A 93 -13.75 7.51 -12.35
CA ALA A 93 -14.79 7.21 -13.31
C ALA A 93 -14.68 8.34 -14.35
N LEU A 94 -14.38 7.98 -15.60
CA LEU A 94 -14.57 8.86 -16.73
C LEU A 94 -16.08 9.11 -16.80
N GLY A 95 -16.55 10.02 -15.97
CA GLY A 95 -17.96 10.20 -15.65
C GLY A 95 -18.33 11.66 -15.36
N ASP A 96 -17.42 12.60 -15.58
CA ASP A 96 -17.77 14.00 -15.81
C ASP A 96 -17.35 14.36 -17.24
N ARG A 97 -18.21 13.95 -18.18
CA ARG A 97 -18.42 14.74 -19.40
C ARG A 97 -19.06 16.06 -18.97
N ASN A 98 -18.28 17.01 -18.45
CA ASN A 98 -18.57 18.41 -18.70
C ASN A 98 -17.87 18.79 -20.01
N ALA A 99 -18.50 18.34 -21.10
CA ALA A 99 -18.35 18.95 -22.40
C ALA A 99 -19.47 19.99 -22.55
N CYS A 100 -19.14 21.11 -23.20
CA CYS A 100 -19.94 22.27 -23.57
C CYS A 100 -19.88 23.48 -22.63
N SER A 101 -18.85 24.30 -22.84
CA SER A 101 -19.05 25.74 -23.09
C SER A 101 -18.99 25.97 -24.60
#